data_AF-A0A0F9J706-F1
#
_entry.id   AF-A0A0F9J706-F1
#
_cell.length_a   1.000
_cell.length_b   1.000
_cell.length_c   1.000
_cell.angle_alpha   90.00
_cell.angle_beta   90.00
_cell.angle_gamma   90.00
#
_symmetry.space_group_name_H-M   'P 1'
#
loop_
_entity.id
_entity.type
_entity.pdbx_description
1 polymer ?
#
loop_
_entity_poly.entity_id
_entity_poly.type
_entity_poly.pdbx_seq_one_letter_code
_entity_poly.pdbx_strand_id
1 'polypeptide(L)' 'MKGGMGNLMKQAQQMQANMEKAQQELANVEITGQSGGGMVTVIMTGKHDVKR' A
#
# COMPACT_ATOMS: atom_id res chain seq x y z
N MET A 1 -14.28 33.16 -7.07
CA MET A 1 -13.67 31.85 -7.41
C MET A 1 -12.15 31.75 -7.14
N LYS A 2 -11.57 32.49 -6.17
CA LYS A 2 -10.10 32.49 -5.93
C LYS A 2 -9.66 31.83 -4.60
N GLY A 3 -10.59 31.24 -3.83
CA GLY A 3 -10.30 30.57 -2.54
C GLY A 3 -10.32 29.04 -2.57
N GLY A 4 -10.88 28.41 -3.62
CA GLY A 4 -10.97 26.94 -3.71
C GLY A 4 -9.66 26.28 -4.15
N MET A 5 -8.89 26.94 -5.02
CA MET A 5 -7.69 26.34 -5.64
C MET A 5 -6.53 26.15 -4.64
N GLY A 6 -6.38 27.05 -3.67
CA GLY A 6 -5.32 26.96 -2.65
C GLY A 6 -5.53 25.83 -1.65
N ASN A 7 -6.79 25.59 -1.24
CA ASN A 7 -7.13 24.42 -0.42
C ASN A 7 -7.04 23.12 -1.23
N LEU A 8 -7.43 23.14 -2.50
CA LEU A 8 -7.32 21.98 -3.38
C LEU A 8 -5.86 21.54 -3.57
N MET A 9 -4.94 22.50 -3.79
CA MET A 9 -3.51 22.21 -3.92
C MET A 9 -2.90 21.62 -2.65
N LYS A 10 -3.23 22.16 -1.47
CA LYS A 10 -2.78 21.59 -0.19
C LYS A 10 -3.33 20.18 0.04
N GLN A 11 -4.60 19.96 -0.27
CA GLN A 11 -5.24 18.66 -0.15
C GLN A 11 -4.65 17.65 -1.15
N ALA A 12 -4.32 18.08 -2.37
CA ALA A 12 -3.65 17.24 -3.37
C ALA A 12 -2.22 16.88 -2.95
N GLN A 13 -1.45 17.83 -2.42
CA GLN A 13 -0.11 17.56 -1.86
C GLN A 13 -0.16 16.57 -0.71
N GLN A 14 -1.12 16.73 0.20
CA GLN A 14 -1.30 15.81 1.32
C GLN A 14 -1.78 14.43 0.85
N MET A 15 -2.66 14.36 -0.15
CA MET A 15 -3.07 13.11 -0.77
C MET A 15 -1.89 12.39 -1.43
N GLN A 16 -1.03 13.13 -2.14
CA GLN A 16 0.15 12.56 -2.80
C GLN A 16 1.12 11.97 -1.78
N ALA A 17 1.45 12.70 -0.72
CA ALA A 17 2.28 12.20 0.37
C ALA A 17 1.68 10.98 1.08
N ASN A 18 0.36 11.00 1.34
CA ASN A 18 -0.34 9.87 1.95
C ASN A 18 -0.36 8.65 1.03
N MET A 19 -0.51 8.84 -0.28
CA MET A 19 -0.51 7.77 -1.26
C MET A 19 0.86 7.12 -1.38
N GLU A 20 1.93 7.91 -1.44
CA GLU A 20 3.31 7.40 -1.44
C GLU A 20 3.60 6.60 -0.16
N LYS A 21 3.18 7.12 1.00
CA LYS A 21 3.34 6.42 2.28
C LYS A 21 2.54 5.12 2.32
N ALA A 22 1.28 5.14 1.89
CA ALA A 22 0.44 3.94 1.83
C ALA A 22 1.01 2.89 0.88
N GLN A 23 1.54 3.30 -0.28
CA GLN A 23 2.22 2.38 -1.21
C GLN A 23 3.46 1.74 -0.58
N GLN A 24 4.25 2.50 0.19
CA GLN A 24 5.41 1.97 0.91
C GLN A 24 5.03 1.01 2.03
N GLU A 25 3.95 1.30 2.76
CA GLU A 25 3.44 0.41 3.81
C GLU A 25 2.93 -0.90 3.20
N LEU A 26 2.08 -0.83 2.17
CA LEU A 26 1.57 -1.99 1.45
C LEU A 26 2.69 -2.87 0.87
N ALA A 27 3.77 -2.25 0.42
CA ALA A 27 4.93 -2.97 -0.10
C ALA A 27 5.60 -3.91 0.91
N ASN A 28 5.49 -3.60 2.20
CA ASN A 28 6.13 -4.36 3.27
C ASN A 28 5.16 -5.25 4.05
N VAL A 29 3.85 -5.09 3.83
CA VAL A 29 2.84 -5.97 4.42
C VAL A 29 3.06 -7.39 3.92
N GLU A 30 3.21 -8.31 4.87
CA GLU A 30 3.31 -9.75 4.60
C GLU A 30 1.92 -10.39 4.63
N ILE A 31 1.65 -11.18 3.59
CA ILE A 31 0.41 -11.92 3.38
C ILE A 31 0.78 -13.39 3.39
N THR A 32 0.13 -14.17 4.26
CA THR A 32 0.33 -15.62 4.34
C THR A 32 -0.78 -16.33 3.57
N GLY A 33 -0.41 -17.03 2.51
CA GLY A 33 -1.28 -17.92 1.75
C GLY A 33 -1.05 -19.38 2.13
N GLN A 34 -2.13 -20.16 2.27
CA GLN A 34 -2.05 -21.58 2.57
C GLN A 34 -2.86 -22.42 1.57
N SER A 35 -2.36 -23.61 1.25
CA SER A 35 -3.09 -24.58 0.41
C SER A 35 -2.86 -26.01 0.88
N GLY A 36 -3.63 -26.96 0.32
CA GLY A 36 -3.54 -28.38 0.68
C GLY A 36 -3.82 -28.68 2.14
N GLY A 37 -4.73 -27.94 2.79
CA GLY A 37 -5.01 -28.09 4.23
C GLY A 37 -3.88 -27.61 5.14
N GLY A 38 -2.99 -26.74 4.64
CA GLY A 38 -1.83 -26.21 5.39
C GLY A 38 -0.51 -26.88 5.05
N MET A 39 -0.49 -27.86 4.14
CA MET A 39 0.74 -28.52 3.68
C MET A 39 1.66 -27.57 2.91
N VAL A 40 1.11 -26.54 2.26
CA VAL A 40 1.88 -25.50 1.57
C VAL A 40 1.55 -24.16 2.21
N THR A 41 2.59 -23.44 2.64
CA THR A 41 2.50 -22.08 3.17
C THR A 41 3.43 -21.19 2.36
N VAL A 42 2.93 -20.03 1.95
CA VAL A 42 3.70 -19.01 1.22
C VAL A 42 3.53 -17.69 1.94
N ILE A 43 4.64 -17.02 2.23
CA ILE A 43 4.64 -15.64 2.72
C ILE A 43 5.01 -14.75 1.54
N MET A 44 4.15 -13.80 1.21
CA MET A 44 4.39 -12.85 0.12
C MET A 44 4.19 -11.43 0.60
N THR A 45 4.90 -10.47 0.04
CA THR A 45 4.64 -9.05 0.32
C THR A 45 3.49 -8.52 -0.55
N GLY A 46 2.95 -7.35 -0.21
CA GLY A 46 1.99 -6.64 -1.07
C GLY A 46 2.56 -6.17 -2.42
N LYS A 47 3.89 -6.29 -2.63
CA LYS A 47 4.56 -6.15 -3.93
C LYS A 47 4.66 -7.45 -4.72
N HIS A 48 4.11 -8.54 -4.19
CA HIS A 48 4.22 -9.89 -4.72
C HIS A 48 5.63 -10.48 -4.63
N ASP A 49 6.50 -9.95 -3.77
CA ASP A 49 7.78 -10.61 -3.47
C ASP A 49 7.53 -11.81 -2.56
N VAL A 50 7.94 -13.00 -3.01
CA VAL A 50 7.81 -14.23 -2.23
C VAL A 50 8.99 -14.36 -1.27
N LYS A 51 8.69 -14.48 0.02
CA LYS A 51 9.68 -14.82 1.06
C LYS A 51 9.69 -16.34 1.25
N ARG A 52 10.90 -16.90 1.28
CA ARG A 52 11.16 -18.34 1.36
C ARG A 52 11.01 -18.89 2.77
#